data_AF-A0A6B0D0U5-F1
#
_entry.id   AF-A0A6B0D0U5-F1
#
_cell.length_a   1.000
_cell.length_b   1.000
_cell.length_c   1.000
_cell.angle_alpha   90.00
_cell.angle_beta   90.00
_cell.angle_gamma   90.00
#
_symmetry.space_group_name_H-M   'P 1'
#
loop_
_entity.id
_entity.type
_entity.pdbx_description
1 polymer ?
#
loop_
_entity_poly.entity_id
_entity_poly.type
_entity_poly.pdbx_seq_one_letter_code
_entity_poly.pdbx_strand_id
1 'polypeptide(L)'
;SVLVQGIKHVWIQNVCYQTRQDADTISALAAIRDNAKLDLIHDQEDFGAHFLTEKEIKQLDINQEYLTQVDVIAQKCNAELKYHQSLLPQYQTPNDESAKKYLWRVLVTQLKKLELNYDVYLERLKYEYKVITNMGFEDYFLIVSDLIHYAKTNDVMVGPGRGSSAGSLVSYLLGITTIDPIKFNLLFERFLNPERVTMPDIDIDFEDTRRERVIQYVQEKYGELHVSGIVTFGHLLARAVARDVGRIMGFDEVTLNEISSLIPHKLGITLDEAYQIDDFKKFVHRNHRHERWFSICKKLEGLPRHTSTHAAGIIINDHPLYEYAPLTKGDTGLLTQWTMTEAER
;
A
#
# COMPACT_ATOMS: atom_id res chain seq x y z
N SER A 1 15.57 28.13 -34.09
CA SER A 1 16.31 26.86 -34.17
C SER A 1 16.43 26.27 -32.78
N VAL A 2 15.62 25.25 -32.50
CA VAL A 2 15.75 24.34 -31.35
C VAL A 2 16.93 23.39 -31.43
N LEU A 3 17.68 23.45 -32.54
CA LEU A 3 18.83 22.58 -32.79
C LEU A 3 20.10 23.31 -32.38
N VAL A 4 20.70 22.84 -31.29
CA VAL A 4 21.97 23.34 -30.74
C VAL A 4 22.96 22.19 -30.79
N GLN A 5 24.07 22.38 -31.51
CA GLN A 5 25.11 21.35 -31.69
C GLN A 5 24.59 19.99 -32.21
N GLY A 6 23.54 20.00 -33.05
CA GLY A 6 22.95 18.77 -33.59
C GLY A 6 21.89 18.11 -32.70
N ILE A 7 21.66 18.64 -31.50
CA ILE A 7 20.69 18.12 -30.54
C ILE A 7 19.44 18.99 -30.55
N LYS A 8 18.26 18.36 -30.58
CA LYS A 8 16.98 19.06 -30.44
C LYS A 8 16.70 19.30 -28.97
N HIS A 9 16.54 20.56 -28.60
CA HIS A 9 16.22 20.98 -27.24
C HIS A 9 14.70 21.13 -27.10
N VAL A 10 14.21 20.93 -25.87
CA VAL A 10 12.80 21.13 -25.51
C VAL A 10 12.70 22.08 -24.33
N TRP A 11 11.56 22.73 -24.21
CA TRP A 11 11.27 23.52 -23.02
C TRP A 11 10.67 22.63 -21.93
N ILE A 12 11.14 22.79 -20.70
CA ILE A 12 10.59 22.11 -19.53
C ILE A 12 10.61 23.08 -18.35
N GLN A 13 9.61 22.96 -17.50
CA GLN A 13 9.52 23.67 -16.24
C GLN A 13 9.22 22.68 -15.12
N ASN A 14 9.85 22.90 -13.97
CA ASN A 14 9.55 22.10 -12.80
C ASN A 14 8.19 22.54 -12.24
N VAL A 15 7.26 21.60 -12.08
CA VAL A 15 5.94 21.85 -11.50
C VAL A 15 5.91 21.25 -10.10
N CYS A 16 5.71 22.09 -9.10
CA CYS A 16 5.75 21.71 -7.68
C CYS A 16 4.38 21.89 -7.00
N TYR A 17 3.49 22.71 -7.57
CA TYR A 17 2.18 23.01 -7.00
C TYR A 17 1.14 23.25 -8.10
N GLN A 18 -0.16 23.19 -7.75
CA GLN A 18 -1.23 23.25 -8.74
C GLN A 18 -1.48 24.68 -9.23
N THR A 19 -1.58 25.65 -8.32
CA THR A 19 -1.92 27.05 -8.66
C THR A 19 -0.94 28.03 -8.04
N ARG A 20 -0.79 29.24 -8.60
CA ARG A 20 0.08 30.29 -8.02
C ARG A 20 -0.22 30.58 -6.54
N GLN A 21 -1.46 30.41 -6.13
CA GLN A 21 -1.87 30.65 -4.74
C GLN A 21 -1.26 29.63 -3.78
N ASP A 22 -0.79 28.48 -4.27
CA ASP A 22 -0.20 27.40 -3.47
C ASP A 22 1.31 27.54 -3.32
N ALA A 23 1.94 28.60 -3.84
CA ALA A 23 3.39 28.81 -3.72
C ALA A 23 3.85 28.79 -2.25
N ASP A 24 2.99 29.28 -1.34
CA ASP A 24 3.25 29.30 0.10
C ASP A 24 3.33 27.92 0.76
N THR A 25 2.85 26.88 0.09
CA THR A 25 2.90 25.50 0.58
C THR A 25 4.31 24.93 0.56
N ILE A 26 5.17 25.33 -0.39
CA ILE A 26 6.55 24.81 -0.47
C ILE A 26 7.33 25.19 0.78
N SER A 27 7.34 26.49 1.11
CA SER A 27 8.10 26.96 2.27
C SER A 27 7.49 26.43 3.57
N ALA A 28 6.16 26.29 3.64
CA ALA A 28 5.50 25.68 4.78
C ALA A 28 5.91 24.21 4.96
N LEU A 29 5.91 23.41 3.89
CA LEU A 29 6.35 22.01 3.92
C LEU A 29 7.85 21.89 4.26
N ALA A 30 8.69 22.76 3.71
CA ALA A 30 10.11 22.83 4.06
C ALA A 30 10.31 23.17 5.53
N ALA A 31 9.59 24.15 6.07
CA ALA A 31 9.63 24.51 7.48
C ALA A 31 9.16 23.38 8.40
N ILE A 32 8.13 22.61 7.99
CA ILE A 32 7.67 21.42 8.73
C ILE A 32 8.77 20.35 8.74
N ARG A 33 9.39 20.07 7.58
CA ARG A 33 10.48 19.09 7.44
C ARG A 33 11.68 19.46 8.30
N ASP A 34 12.10 20.72 8.24
CA ASP A 34 13.33 21.22 8.88
C ASP A 34 13.09 21.67 10.33
N ASN A 35 11.85 21.57 10.82
CA ASN A 35 11.40 22.07 12.12
C ASN A 35 11.81 23.54 12.36
N ALA A 36 11.69 24.35 11.30
CA ALA A 36 12.07 25.76 11.28
C ALA A 36 10.84 26.66 11.40
N LYS A 37 11.07 27.94 11.77
CA LYS A 37 10.00 28.94 11.75
C LYS A 37 9.74 29.36 10.31
N LEU A 38 8.46 29.49 9.96
CA LEU A 38 8.02 30.05 8.69
C LEU A 38 8.17 31.57 8.75
N ASP A 39 8.81 32.15 7.73
CA ASP A 39 8.77 33.61 7.57
C ASP A 39 7.36 34.01 7.12
N LEU A 40 6.72 34.84 7.95
CA LEU A 40 5.36 35.36 7.74
C LEU A 40 5.38 36.83 7.29
N ILE A 41 6.56 37.47 7.27
CA ILE A 41 6.71 38.92 7.08
C ILE A 41 6.99 39.22 5.60
N HIS A 42 7.81 38.39 4.96
CA HIS A 42 8.09 38.54 3.52
C HIS A 42 7.07 37.77 2.70
N ASP A 43 6.65 38.36 1.58
CA ASP A 43 5.90 37.62 0.56
C ASP A 43 6.73 36.41 0.16
N GLN A 44 6.11 35.23 0.21
CA GLN A 44 6.79 34.03 -0.22
C GLN A 44 7.04 34.13 -1.72
N GLU A 45 8.28 33.87 -2.12
CA GLU A 45 8.65 33.87 -3.54
C GLU A 45 7.76 32.87 -4.28
N ASP A 46 6.98 33.38 -5.24
CA ASP A 46 6.39 32.52 -6.27
C ASP A 46 7.55 32.04 -7.14
N PHE A 47 7.93 30.77 -6.96
CA PHE A 47 8.95 30.11 -7.77
C PHE A 47 8.53 29.96 -9.24
N GLY A 48 7.31 30.38 -9.59
CA GLY A 48 6.69 30.20 -10.89
C GLY A 48 6.44 28.73 -11.20
N ALA A 49 6.55 27.83 -10.23
CA ALA A 49 6.49 26.38 -10.38
C ALA A 49 5.06 25.82 -10.24
N HIS A 50 4.04 26.64 -10.54
CA HIS A 50 2.67 26.13 -10.63
C HIS A 50 2.44 25.42 -11.96
N PHE A 51 1.39 24.61 -12.02
CA PHE A 51 0.94 24.02 -13.26
C PHE A 51 0.42 25.12 -14.20
N LEU A 52 1.17 25.42 -15.26
CA LEU A 52 0.81 26.47 -16.20
C LEU A 52 -0.44 26.11 -17.01
N THR A 53 -1.31 27.09 -17.18
CA THR A 53 -2.42 27.00 -18.12
C THR A 53 -1.97 27.28 -19.56
N GLU A 54 -2.75 26.83 -20.56
CA GLU A 54 -2.46 27.13 -21.98
C GLU A 54 -2.33 28.65 -22.26
N LYS A 55 -3.08 29.49 -21.52
CA LYS A 55 -3.00 30.94 -21.65
C LYS A 55 -1.66 31.47 -21.18
N GLU A 56 -1.16 30.97 -20.05
CA GLU A 56 0.14 31.34 -19.51
C GLU A 56 1.26 30.85 -20.42
N ILE A 57 1.18 29.60 -20.93
CA ILE A 57 2.15 29.06 -21.89
C ILE A 57 2.25 29.94 -23.14
N LYS A 58 1.12 30.43 -23.68
CA LYS A 58 1.09 31.35 -24.83
C LYS A 58 1.69 32.73 -24.55
N GLN A 59 1.73 33.14 -23.29
CA GLN A 59 2.30 34.42 -22.85
C GLN A 59 3.81 34.29 -22.56
N LEU A 60 4.35 33.08 -22.48
CA LEU A 60 5.78 32.89 -22.30
C LEU A 60 6.54 33.38 -23.53
N ASP A 61 7.63 34.12 -23.30
CA ASP A 61 8.57 34.52 -24.35
C ASP A 61 9.49 33.35 -24.73
N ILE A 62 8.88 32.29 -25.29
CA ILE A 62 9.56 31.07 -25.70
C ILE A 62 9.30 30.83 -27.18
N ASN A 63 10.35 30.44 -27.90
CA ASN A 63 10.21 30.03 -29.28
C ASN A 63 9.32 28.79 -29.38
N GLN A 64 8.22 28.92 -30.14
CA GLN A 64 7.20 27.88 -30.34
C GLN A 64 7.78 26.54 -30.83
N GLU A 65 8.92 26.55 -31.54
CA GLU A 65 9.60 25.32 -31.94
C GLU A 65 9.94 24.43 -30.73
N TYR A 66 10.29 24.99 -29.56
CA TYR A 66 10.62 24.21 -28.35
C TYR A 66 9.38 23.52 -27.79
N LEU A 67 8.22 24.19 -27.83
CA LEU A 67 6.93 23.64 -27.39
C LEU A 67 6.48 22.53 -28.32
N THR A 68 6.60 22.72 -29.65
CA THR A 68 6.33 21.66 -30.62
C THR A 68 7.19 20.41 -30.39
N GLN A 69 8.45 20.57 -29.95
CA GLN A 69 9.27 19.39 -29.62
C GLN A 69 8.79 18.66 -28.35
N VAL A 70 8.16 19.34 -27.38
CA VAL A 70 7.52 18.69 -26.23
C VAL A 70 6.41 17.76 -26.69
N ASP A 71 5.54 18.23 -27.59
CA ASP A 71 4.46 17.41 -28.16
C ASP A 71 4.99 16.19 -28.92
N VAL A 72 6.09 16.37 -29.68
CA VAL A 72 6.75 15.26 -30.38
C VAL A 72 7.32 14.22 -29.42
N ILE A 73 7.85 14.62 -28.26
CA ILE A 73 8.31 13.69 -27.22
C ILE A 73 7.10 13.01 -26.58
N ALA A 74 6.08 13.77 -26.17
CA ALA A 74 4.89 13.24 -25.53
C ALA A 74 4.19 12.18 -26.40
N GLN A 75 4.07 12.42 -27.72
CA GLN A 75 3.49 11.47 -28.67
C GLN A 75 4.31 10.17 -28.85
N LYS A 76 5.60 10.18 -28.48
CA LYS A 76 6.45 8.97 -28.50
C LYS A 76 6.40 8.20 -27.20
N CYS A 77 5.93 8.81 -26.12
CA CYS A 77 5.85 8.18 -24.80
C CYS A 77 4.55 7.38 -24.71
N ASN A 78 4.66 6.06 -24.84
CA ASN A 78 3.57 5.13 -24.54
C ASN A 78 4.05 4.10 -23.51
N ALA A 79 3.43 4.11 -22.33
CA ALA A 79 3.68 3.14 -21.27
C ALA A 79 2.35 2.48 -20.90
N GLU A 80 2.28 1.17 -21.05
CA GLU A 80 1.10 0.37 -20.69
C GLU A 80 1.33 -0.28 -19.33
N LEU A 81 0.46 0.02 -18.36
CA LEU A 81 0.41 -0.67 -17.08
C LEU A 81 -0.60 -1.82 -17.20
N LYS A 82 -0.10 -3.04 -17.10
CA LYS A 82 -0.91 -4.26 -17.17
C LYS A 82 -1.38 -4.65 -15.79
N TYR A 83 -2.68 -4.57 -15.55
CA TYR A 83 -3.32 -5.00 -14.31
C TYR A 83 -3.96 -6.38 -14.48
N HIS A 84 -4.37 -6.98 -13.35
CA HIS A 84 -5.10 -8.23 -13.21
C HIS A 84 -4.31 -9.43 -13.77
N GLN A 85 -3.00 -9.37 -13.61
CA GLN A 85 -2.10 -10.46 -13.99
C GLN A 85 -2.14 -11.58 -12.95
N SER A 86 -2.12 -12.83 -13.40
CA SER A 86 -2.00 -13.98 -12.50
C SER A 86 -0.51 -14.26 -12.25
N LEU A 87 0.09 -13.52 -11.32
CA LEU A 87 1.51 -13.64 -10.94
C LEU A 87 1.66 -14.48 -9.67
N LEU A 88 1.24 -15.74 -9.74
CA LEU A 88 1.38 -16.64 -8.60
C LEU A 88 2.80 -17.18 -8.54
N PRO A 89 3.51 -17.05 -7.41
CA PRO A 89 4.81 -17.68 -7.23
C PRO A 89 4.69 -19.20 -7.32
N GLN A 90 5.72 -19.85 -7.88
CA GLN A 90 5.79 -21.30 -7.96
C GLN A 90 6.35 -21.90 -6.68
N TYR A 91 5.76 -23.00 -6.23
CA TYR A 91 6.26 -23.75 -5.07
C TYR A 91 7.25 -24.83 -5.52
N GLN A 92 8.46 -24.78 -4.98
CA GLN A 92 9.46 -25.84 -5.23
C GLN A 92 9.08 -27.12 -4.46
N THR A 93 8.56 -28.09 -5.19
CA THR A 93 8.18 -29.39 -4.63
C THR A 93 9.41 -30.31 -4.49
N PRO A 94 9.36 -31.27 -3.55
CA PRO A 94 10.38 -32.32 -3.48
C PRO A 94 10.36 -33.21 -4.74
N ASN A 95 11.55 -33.54 -5.24
CA ASN A 95 11.77 -34.42 -6.40
C ASN A 95 11.13 -33.93 -7.71
N ASP A 96 11.01 -32.61 -7.91
CA ASP A 96 10.49 -31.98 -9.13
C ASP A 96 9.10 -32.48 -9.55
N GLU A 97 8.29 -32.88 -8.57
CA GLU A 97 6.92 -33.33 -8.81
C GLU A 97 6.00 -32.13 -9.09
N SER A 98 4.97 -32.28 -9.93
CA SER A 98 4.02 -31.17 -10.11
C SER A 98 3.31 -30.78 -8.80
N ALA A 99 3.09 -29.49 -8.58
CA ALA A 99 2.39 -28.96 -7.41
C ALA A 99 1.05 -29.68 -7.16
N LYS A 100 0.30 -29.93 -8.24
CA LYS A 100 -0.92 -30.75 -8.25
C LYS A 100 -0.74 -32.12 -7.60
N LYS A 101 0.24 -32.90 -8.07
CA LYS A 101 0.47 -34.27 -7.57
C LYS A 101 1.03 -34.26 -6.14
N TYR A 102 1.90 -33.29 -5.83
CA TYR A 102 2.43 -33.09 -4.48
C TYR A 102 1.32 -32.76 -3.49
N LEU A 103 0.47 -31.77 -3.80
CA LEU A 103 -0.66 -31.35 -2.99
C LEU A 103 -1.61 -32.51 -2.70
N TRP A 104 -2.00 -33.28 -3.71
CA TRP A 104 -2.85 -34.46 -3.50
C TRP A 104 -2.23 -35.49 -2.55
N ARG A 105 -0.94 -35.78 -2.70
CA ARG A 105 -0.24 -36.73 -1.82
C ARG A 105 -0.25 -36.25 -0.37
N VAL A 106 0.04 -34.97 -0.13
CA VAL A 106 0.03 -34.38 1.21
C VAL A 106 -1.37 -34.50 1.82
N LEU A 107 -2.41 -34.11 1.08
CA LEU A 107 -3.80 -34.12 1.54
C LEU A 107 -4.28 -35.53 1.91
N VAL A 108 -4.05 -36.52 1.05
CA VAL A 108 -4.45 -37.91 1.32
C VAL A 108 -3.70 -38.49 2.52
N THR A 109 -2.42 -38.19 2.66
CA THR A 109 -1.63 -38.62 3.82
C THR A 109 -2.17 -38.02 5.12
N GLN A 110 -2.52 -36.73 5.12
CA GLN A 110 -3.09 -36.09 6.31
C GLN A 110 -4.50 -36.61 6.62
N LEU A 111 -5.33 -36.80 5.60
CA LEU A 111 -6.66 -37.37 5.78
C LEU A 111 -6.61 -38.76 6.43
N LYS A 112 -5.66 -39.61 6.03
CA LYS A 112 -5.49 -40.96 6.62
C LYS A 112 -5.06 -40.94 8.10
N LYS A 113 -4.42 -39.86 8.56
CA LYS A 113 -4.01 -39.70 9.96
C LYS A 113 -5.16 -39.23 10.84
N LEU A 114 -6.15 -38.56 10.26
CA LEU A 114 -7.38 -38.20 10.94
C LEU A 114 -8.24 -39.45 11.03
N GLU A 115 -8.36 -40.03 12.23
CA GLU A 115 -9.21 -41.20 12.52
C GLU A 115 -10.72 -40.83 12.45
N LEU A 116 -11.16 -40.28 11.32
CA LEU A 116 -12.49 -39.73 11.07
C LEU A 116 -13.25 -40.59 10.04
N ASN A 117 -14.50 -40.21 9.75
CA ASN A 117 -15.31 -40.84 8.70
C ASN A 117 -14.70 -40.58 7.33
N TYR A 118 -13.84 -41.50 6.89
CA TYR A 118 -12.99 -41.34 5.72
C TYR A 118 -13.78 -41.03 4.45
N ASP A 119 -14.94 -41.66 4.23
CA ASP A 119 -15.70 -41.51 2.99
C ASP A 119 -16.29 -40.11 2.82
N VAL A 120 -16.90 -39.56 3.88
CA VAL A 120 -17.48 -38.20 3.85
C VAL A 120 -16.40 -37.15 3.58
N TYR A 121 -15.24 -37.29 4.23
CA TYR A 121 -14.14 -36.36 4.08
C TYR A 121 -13.44 -36.51 2.73
N LEU A 122 -13.28 -37.73 2.24
CA LEU A 122 -12.67 -37.98 0.94
C LEU A 122 -13.51 -37.38 -0.20
N GLU A 123 -14.84 -37.48 -0.13
CA GLU A 123 -15.72 -36.86 -1.13
C GLU A 123 -15.61 -35.34 -1.14
N ARG A 124 -15.63 -34.69 0.03
CA ARG A 124 -15.39 -33.24 0.14
C ARG A 124 -14.00 -32.86 -0.37
N LEU A 125 -12.98 -33.64 -0.03
CA LEU A 125 -11.59 -33.41 -0.44
C LEU A 125 -11.42 -33.47 -1.96
N LYS A 126 -12.01 -34.48 -2.61
CA LYS A 126 -11.98 -34.61 -4.08
C LYS A 126 -12.62 -33.40 -4.76
N TYR A 127 -13.76 -32.93 -4.25
CA TYR A 127 -14.44 -31.75 -4.78
C TYR A 127 -13.57 -30.49 -4.66
N GLU A 128 -13.11 -30.16 -3.44
CA GLU A 128 -12.27 -28.97 -3.22
C GLU A 128 -10.98 -29.01 -4.04
N TYR A 129 -10.28 -30.15 -4.03
CA TYR A 129 -9.07 -30.34 -4.82
C TYR A 129 -9.31 -30.14 -6.32
N LYS A 130 -10.42 -30.63 -6.87
CA LYS A 130 -10.78 -30.40 -8.27
C LYS A 130 -10.99 -28.91 -8.55
N VAL A 131 -11.67 -28.19 -7.68
CA VAL A 131 -11.89 -26.74 -7.85
C VAL A 131 -10.56 -25.98 -7.82
N ILE A 132 -9.73 -26.23 -6.79
CA ILE A 132 -8.41 -25.58 -6.62
C ILE A 132 -7.51 -25.83 -7.84
N THR A 133 -7.45 -27.07 -8.31
CA THR A 133 -6.61 -27.44 -9.46
C THR A 133 -7.14 -26.97 -10.81
N ASN A 134 -8.46 -26.78 -10.94
CA ASN A 134 -9.03 -26.17 -12.14
C ASN A 134 -8.74 -24.66 -12.20
N MET A 135 -8.58 -24.02 -11.04
CA MET A 135 -8.31 -22.58 -10.94
C MET A 135 -6.81 -22.26 -10.92
N GLY A 136 -5.92 -23.25 -10.76
CA GLY A 136 -4.47 -23.06 -10.78
C GLY A 136 -3.90 -22.54 -9.45
N PHE A 137 -4.55 -22.83 -8.32
CA PHE A 137 -4.13 -22.33 -7.00
C PHE A 137 -3.30 -23.35 -6.19
N GLU A 138 -2.79 -24.42 -6.80
CA GLU A 138 -2.04 -25.46 -6.07
C GLU A 138 -0.82 -24.90 -5.35
N ASP A 139 0.01 -24.13 -6.06
CA ASP A 139 1.21 -23.50 -5.51
C ASP A 139 0.86 -22.55 -4.36
N TYR A 140 -0.18 -21.73 -4.52
CA TYR A 140 -0.63 -20.80 -3.49
C TYR A 140 -0.93 -21.51 -2.15
N PHE A 141 -1.68 -22.61 -2.17
CA PHE A 141 -1.97 -23.38 -0.96
C PHE A 141 -0.72 -24.03 -0.36
N LEU A 142 0.22 -24.49 -1.19
CA LEU A 142 1.47 -25.07 -0.71
C LEU A 142 2.37 -24.02 -0.06
N ILE A 143 2.47 -22.82 -0.65
CA ILE A 143 3.22 -21.68 -0.10
C ILE A 143 2.64 -21.29 1.26
N VAL A 144 1.32 -21.09 1.34
CA VAL A 144 0.66 -20.71 2.59
C VAL A 144 0.84 -21.80 3.67
N SER A 145 0.68 -23.07 3.31
CA SER A 145 0.87 -24.20 4.23
C SER A 145 2.30 -24.26 4.76
N ASP A 146 3.29 -24.02 3.91
CA ASP A 146 4.70 -24.03 4.25
C ASP A 146 5.08 -22.87 5.20
N LEU A 147 4.60 -21.65 4.95
CA LEU A 147 4.79 -20.51 5.85
C LEU A 147 4.25 -20.79 7.25
N ILE A 148 3.05 -21.39 7.33
CA ILE A 148 2.41 -21.75 8.60
C ILE A 148 3.15 -22.90 9.28
N HIS A 149 3.63 -23.88 8.52
CA HIS A 149 4.43 -24.98 9.04
C HIS A 149 5.76 -24.48 9.62
N TYR A 150 6.47 -23.61 8.91
CA TYR A 150 7.69 -22.97 9.39
C TYR A 150 7.42 -22.23 10.70
N ALA A 151 6.39 -21.39 10.75
CA ALA A 151 6.05 -20.63 11.95
C ALA A 151 5.79 -21.55 13.15
N LYS A 152 4.94 -22.57 12.99
CA LYS A 152 4.62 -23.55 14.06
C LYS A 152 5.83 -24.34 14.53
N THR A 153 6.81 -24.61 13.66
CA THR A 153 8.02 -25.39 14.01
C THR A 153 9.17 -24.54 14.53
N ASN A 154 9.09 -23.20 14.40
CA ASN A 154 10.14 -22.26 14.82
C ASN A 154 9.66 -21.30 15.93
N ASP A 155 8.72 -21.78 16.75
CA ASP A 155 8.20 -21.08 17.94
C ASP A 155 7.61 -19.69 17.59
N VAL A 156 6.86 -19.62 16.49
CA VAL A 156 6.04 -18.45 16.13
C VAL A 156 4.58 -18.87 16.23
N MET A 157 3.82 -18.21 17.11
CA MET A 157 2.40 -18.50 17.25
C MET A 157 1.66 -18.07 15.99
N VAL A 158 0.80 -18.97 15.49
CA VAL A 158 -0.07 -18.72 14.34
C VAL A 158 -1.51 -18.77 14.83
N GLY A 159 -2.33 -17.82 14.41
CA GLY A 159 -3.76 -17.81 14.68
C GLY A 159 -4.46 -19.06 14.12
N PRO A 160 -5.71 -19.34 14.55
CA PRO A 160 -6.48 -20.50 14.10
C PRO A 160 -6.91 -20.45 12.62
N GLY A 161 -6.57 -19.36 11.90
CA GLY A 161 -7.11 -18.97 10.60
C GLY A 161 -8.36 -18.11 10.76
N ARG A 162 -8.49 -17.06 9.94
CA ARG A 162 -9.67 -16.18 9.90
C ARG A 162 -10.25 -16.07 8.50
N GLY A 163 -11.45 -15.50 8.42
CA GLY A 163 -12.14 -15.27 7.16
C GLY A 163 -12.80 -16.52 6.59
N SER A 164 -12.96 -16.55 5.27
CA SER A 164 -13.66 -17.64 4.57
C SER A 164 -12.81 -18.92 4.46
N SER A 165 -11.48 -18.82 4.57
CA SER A 165 -10.53 -19.96 4.49
C SER A 165 -10.89 -21.13 5.42
N ALA A 166 -11.50 -20.85 6.58
CA ALA A 166 -12.00 -21.86 7.53
C ALA A 166 -13.05 -22.81 6.94
N GLY A 167 -13.70 -22.47 5.83
CA GLY A 167 -14.65 -23.34 5.12
C GLY A 167 -14.02 -24.43 4.25
N SER A 168 -12.69 -24.43 4.09
CA SER A 168 -11.98 -25.39 3.24
C SER A 168 -11.38 -26.55 4.03
N LEU A 169 -11.75 -27.77 3.65
CA LEU A 169 -11.12 -28.99 4.15
C LEU A 169 -9.66 -29.08 3.73
N VAL A 170 -9.32 -28.60 2.52
CA VAL A 170 -7.92 -28.51 2.07
C VAL A 170 -7.11 -27.63 3.01
N SER A 171 -7.63 -26.47 3.40
CA SER A 171 -6.96 -25.58 4.37
C SER A 171 -6.77 -26.25 5.73
N TYR A 172 -7.78 -26.96 6.21
CA TYR A 172 -7.69 -27.71 7.47
C TYR A 172 -6.63 -28.83 7.41
N LEU A 173 -6.62 -29.63 6.35
CA LEU A 173 -5.66 -30.74 6.17
C LEU A 173 -4.22 -30.26 6.00
N LEU A 174 -4.02 -29.08 5.39
CA LEU A 174 -2.72 -28.42 5.27
C LEU A 174 -2.28 -27.70 6.55
N GLY A 175 -3.12 -27.71 7.59
CA GLY A 175 -2.85 -27.03 8.86
C GLY A 175 -2.89 -25.51 8.75
N ILE A 176 -3.46 -24.96 7.67
CA ILE A 176 -3.68 -23.52 7.46
C ILE A 176 -4.74 -23.02 8.44
N THR A 177 -5.81 -23.78 8.61
CA THR A 177 -6.86 -23.53 9.58
C THR A 177 -6.89 -24.65 10.62
N THR A 178 -7.39 -24.36 11.82
CA THR A 178 -7.48 -25.36 12.90
C THR A 178 -8.91 -25.87 13.12
N ILE A 179 -9.88 -25.36 12.35
CA ILE A 179 -11.30 -25.68 12.50
C ILE A 179 -11.70 -26.70 11.44
N ASP A 180 -12.37 -27.77 11.87
CA ASP A 180 -12.92 -28.80 11.00
C ASP A 180 -14.20 -28.29 10.28
N PRO A 181 -14.16 -28.05 8.96
CA PRO A 181 -15.28 -27.45 8.24
C PRO A 181 -16.48 -28.39 8.11
N ILE A 182 -16.27 -29.72 8.11
CA ILE A 182 -17.37 -30.68 7.97
C ILE A 182 -18.13 -30.76 9.28
N LYS A 183 -17.43 -30.84 10.41
CA LYS A 183 -18.05 -30.87 11.74
C LYS A 183 -18.92 -29.64 12.02
N PHE A 184 -18.50 -28.47 11.57
CA PHE A 184 -19.23 -27.20 11.77
C PHE A 184 -20.07 -26.77 10.57
N ASN A 185 -20.21 -27.64 9.56
CA ASN A 185 -21.01 -27.39 8.36
C ASN A 185 -20.66 -26.07 7.63
N LEU A 186 -19.36 -25.79 7.52
CA LEU A 186 -18.81 -24.62 6.85
C LEU A 186 -18.72 -24.87 5.33
N LEU A 187 -19.08 -23.85 4.56
CA LEU A 187 -19.19 -23.91 3.10
C LEU A 187 -17.85 -23.55 2.43
N PHE A 188 -17.41 -24.38 1.49
CA PHE A 188 -16.18 -24.13 0.72
C PHE A 188 -16.38 -23.02 -0.29
N GLU A 189 -17.57 -22.92 -0.87
CA GLU A 189 -17.92 -21.98 -1.93
C GLU A 189 -17.95 -20.52 -1.45
N ARG A 190 -18.03 -20.33 -0.13
CA ARG A 190 -17.85 -19.00 0.49
C ARG A 190 -16.38 -18.55 0.43
N PHE A 191 -15.44 -19.49 0.35
CA PHE A 191 -14.03 -19.23 0.18
C PHE A 191 -13.63 -19.19 -1.30
N LEU A 192 -13.89 -20.28 -2.02
CA LEU A 192 -13.55 -20.43 -3.43
C LEU A 192 -14.79 -20.86 -4.20
N ASN A 193 -15.36 -19.92 -4.96
CA ASN A 193 -16.52 -20.19 -5.79
C ASN A 193 -16.07 -20.62 -7.21
N PRO A 194 -16.41 -21.83 -7.67
CA PRO A 194 -16.02 -22.30 -9.01
C PRO A 194 -16.64 -21.46 -10.15
N GLU A 195 -17.74 -20.75 -9.92
CA GLU A 195 -18.38 -19.88 -10.92
C GLU A 195 -17.72 -18.50 -11.02
N ARG A 196 -16.85 -18.15 -10.06
CA ARG A 196 -16.15 -16.86 -10.01
C ARG A 196 -14.67 -17.08 -9.74
N VAL A 197 -13.86 -17.01 -10.79
CA VAL A 197 -12.39 -17.06 -10.66
C VAL A 197 -11.90 -15.75 -10.08
N THR A 198 -11.74 -15.73 -8.76
CA THR A 198 -11.05 -14.67 -8.01
C THR A 198 -9.91 -15.26 -7.22
N MET A 199 -8.85 -14.49 -7.05
CA MET A 199 -7.73 -14.88 -6.19
C MET A 199 -8.25 -15.17 -4.77
N PRO A 200 -7.91 -16.33 -4.18
CA PRO A 200 -8.28 -16.63 -2.81
C PRO A 200 -7.48 -15.73 -1.87
N ASP A 201 -8.15 -15.16 -0.88
CA ASP A 201 -7.52 -14.35 0.16
C ASP A 201 -7.45 -15.18 1.46
N ILE A 202 -6.25 -15.64 1.82
CA ILE A 202 -5.96 -16.31 3.08
C ILE A 202 -5.19 -15.35 3.98
N ASP A 203 -5.93 -14.72 4.87
CA ASP A 203 -5.39 -13.98 6.00
C ASP A 203 -4.71 -14.91 7.02
N ILE A 204 -3.41 -14.71 7.25
CA ILE A 204 -2.64 -15.44 8.25
C ILE A 204 -2.21 -14.50 9.37
N ASP A 205 -2.56 -14.86 10.60
CA ASP A 205 -2.15 -14.12 11.80
C ASP A 205 -0.90 -14.73 12.40
N PHE A 206 0.18 -13.95 12.47
CA PHE A 206 1.40 -14.28 13.19
C PHE A 206 1.53 -13.42 14.46
N GLU A 207 2.18 -13.97 15.48
CA GLU A 207 2.57 -13.19 16.67
C GLU A 207 3.44 -11.98 16.28
N ASP A 208 3.05 -10.80 16.73
CA ASP A 208 3.69 -9.52 16.35
C ASP A 208 5.19 -9.50 16.68
N THR A 209 5.59 -10.00 17.86
CA THR A 209 6.99 -9.97 18.31
C THR A 209 7.93 -10.89 17.53
N ARG A 210 7.40 -11.81 16.71
CA ARG A 210 8.19 -12.82 15.99
C ARG A 210 7.89 -12.93 14.51
N ARG A 211 6.97 -12.12 13.98
CA ARG A 211 6.60 -12.09 12.55
C ARG A 211 7.81 -11.90 11.62
N GLU A 212 8.83 -11.16 12.07
CA GLU A 212 10.06 -10.90 11.30
C GLU A 212 10.79 -12.19 10.93
N ARG A 213 10.72 -13.24 11.77
CA ARG A 213 11.32 -14.55 11.45
C ARG A 213 10.67 -15.18 10.24
N VAL A 214 9.35 -15.04 10.10
CA VAL A 214 8.61 -15.56 8.96
C VAL A 214 9.01 -14.79 7.70
N ILE A 215 9.12 -13.45 7.80
CA ILE A 215 9.60 -12.60 6.70
C ILE A 215 10.98 -13.04 6.23
N GLN A 216 11.92 -13.20 7.17
CA GLN A 216 13.29 -13.63 6.87
C GLN A 216 13.30 -15.01 6.21
N TYR A 217 12.50 -15.96 6.70
CA TYR A 217 12.34 -17.27 6.07
C TYR A 217 11.88 -17.17 4.61
N VAL A 218 10.87 -16.33 4.34
CA VAL A 218 10.37 -16.12 2.97
C VAL A 218 11.49 -15.53 2.09
N GLN A 219 12.23 -14.54 2.58
CA GLN A 219 13.34 -13.92 1.86
C GLN A 219 14.48 -14.91 1.57
N GLU A 220 14.84 -15.75 2.53
CA GLU A 220 15.86 -16.80 2.36
C GLU A 220 15.40 -17.87 1.36
N LYS A 221 14.11 -18.21 1.36
CA LYS A 221 13.54 -19.25 0.51
C LYS A 221 13.31 -18.81 -0.94
N TYR A 222 12.72 -17.65 -1.16
CA TYR A 222 12.34 -17.15 -2.49
C TYR A 222 13.38 -16.19 -3.08
N GLY A 223 14.27 -15.64 -2.25
CA GLY A 223 15.28 -14.66 -2.64
C GLY A 223 14.88 -13.23 -2.27
N GLU A 224 15.88 -12.42 -1.92
CA GLU A 224 15.68 -11.04 -1.42
C GLU A 224 14.92 -10.16 -2.41
N LEU A 225 15.16 -10.31 -3.72
CA LEU A 225 14.52 -9.49 -4.76
C LEU A 225 13.12 -9.98 -5.15
N HIS A 226 12.70 -11.13 -4.63
CA HIS A 226 11.42 -11.77 -4.95
C HIS A 226 10.37 -11.54 -3.86
N VAL A 227 10.80 -10.96 -2.74
CA VAL A 227 9.97 -10.71 -1.56
C VAL A 227 10.07 -9.25 -1.16
N SER A 228 8.94 -8.59 -0.97
CA SER A 228 8.92 -7.22 -0.45
C SER A 228 7.78 -7.00 0.51
N GLY A 229 7.98 -6.09 1.47
CA GLY A 229 6.86 -5.48 2.19
C GLY A 229 6.12 -4.48 1.31
N ILE A 230 5.00 -3.97 1.80
CA ILE A 230 4.21 -2.96 1.10
C ILE A 230 4.47 -1.59 1.73
N VAL A 231 4.65 -0.53 0.94
CA VAL A 231 4.73 0.83 1.48
C VAL A 231 3.37 1.31 1.97
N THR A 232 3.39 2.07 3.05
CA THR A 232 2.27 2.91 3.49
C THR A 232 2.71 4.36 3.54
N PHE A 233 1.77 5.26 3.27
CA PHE A 233 2.01 6.69 3.35
C PHE A 233 1.29 7.25 4.55
N GLY A 234 2.04 7.81 5.50
CA GLY A 234 1.49 8.63 6.56
C GLY A 234 1.07 9.98 5.98
N HIS A 235 -0.14 10.43 6.25
CA HIS A 235 -0.69 11.68 5.72
C HIS A 235 -0.79 12.77 6.80
N LEU A 236 -0.79 14.03 6.38
CA LEU A 236 -1.05 15.18 7.23
C LEU A 236 -2.55 15.28 7.58
N LEU A 237 -2.98 14.47 8.55
CA LEU A 237 -4.36 14.50 9.07
C LEU A 237 -4.66 15.81 9.82
N ALA A 238 -5.94 16.19 9.91
CA ALA A 238 -6.41 17.47 10.46
C ALA A 238 -5.70 17.93 11.75
N ARG A 239 -5.55 17.05 12.74
CA ARG A 239 -4.84 17.40 14.01
C ARG A 239 -3.33 17.55 13.84
N ALA A 240 -2.72 16.68 13.05
CA ALA A 240 -1.28 16.70 12.81
C ALA A 240 -0.88 17.97 12.04
N VAL A 241 -1.60 18.27 10.95
CA VAL A 241 -1.34 19.46 10.13
C VAL A 241 -1.59 20.75 10.93
N ALA A 242 -2.68 20.81 11.70
CA ALA A 242 -3.02 21.95 12.55
C ALA A 242 -1.91 22.28 13.56
N ARG A 243 -1.35 21.24 14.21
CA ARG A 243 -0.25 21.39 15.17
C ARG A 243 1.07 21.76 14.48
N ASP A 244 1.40 21.14 13.37
CA ASP A 244 2.67 21.38 12.69
C ASP A 244 2.73 22.77 12.05
N VAL A 245 1.65 23.21 11.40
CA VAL A 245 1.55 24.59 10.89
C VAL A 245 1.57 25.58 12.05
N GLY A 246 0.93 25.28 13.18
CA GLY A 246 1.03 26.09 14.39
C GLY A 246 2.47 26.23 14.89
N ARG A 247 3.24 25.14 14.90
CA ARG A 247 4.64 25.11 15.33
C ARG A 247 5.53 25.98 14.45
N ILE A 248 5.47 25.81 13.13
CA ILE A 248 6.28 26.61 12.19
C ILE A 248 5.88 28.09 12.23
N MET A 249 4.60 28.39 12.50
CA MET A 249 4.14 29.77 12.68
C MET A 249 4.56 30.35 14.03
N GLY A 250 5.12 29.56 14.95
CA GLY A 250 5.59 30.02 16.26
C GLY A 250 4.47 30.22 17.28
N PHE A 251 3.41 29.41 17.23
CA PHE A 251 2.43 29.31 18.31
C PHE A 251 3.09 28.70 19.56
N ASP A 252 2.71 29.18 20.73
CA ASP A 252 3.18 28.64 22.00
C ASP A 252 2.49 27.30 22.33
N GLU A 253 3.02 26.58 23.33
CA GLU A 253 2.47 25.27 23.70
C GLU A 253 1.01 25.34 24.16
N VAL A 254 0.61 26.46 24.78
CA VAL A 254 -0.77 26.70 25.21
C VAL A 254 -1.69 26.71 24.00
N THR A 255 -1.36 27.48 22.96
CA THR A 255 -2.14 27.55 21.73
C THR A 255 -2.14 26.22 20.98
N LEU A 256 -1.01 25.50 20.94
CA LEU A 256 -0.94 24.18 20.30
C LEU A 256 -1.81 23.12 21.00
N ASN A 257 -1.89 23.19 22.33
CA ASN A 257 -2.78 22.32 23.11
C ASN A 257 -4.24 22.70 22.92
N GLU A 258 -4.56 24.01 22.85
CA GLU A 258 -5.89 24.51 22.52
C GLU A 258 -6.35 23.97 21.15
N ILE A 259 -5.54 24.10 20.10
CA ILE A 259 -5.80 23.53 18.76
C ILE A 259 -6.15 22.05 18.84
N SER A 260 -5.37 21.29 19.61
CA SER A 260 -5.55 19.84 19.73
C SER A 260 -6.86 19.51 20.41
N SER A 261 -7.27 20.29 21.41
CA SER A 261 -8.52 20.11 22.14
C SER A 261 -9.75 20.46 21.30
N LEU A 262 -9.63 21.49 20.43
CA LEU A 262 -10.74 21.99 19.62
C LEU A 262 -11.08 21.08 18.43
N ILE A 263 -10.15 20.25 17.97
CA ILE A 263 -10.39 19.28 16.89
C ILE A 263 -10.79 17.93 17.51
N PRO A 264 -12.03 17.44 17.27
CA PRO A 264 -12.52 16.18 17.83
C PRO A 264 -11.64 14.96 17.58
N HIS A 265 -11.67 14.02 18.51
CA HIS A 265 -11.03 12.70 18.40
C HIS A 265 -11.90 11.72 17.58
N LYS A 266 -12.24 12.09 16.35
CA LYS A 266 -12.97 11.25 15.41
C LYS A 266 -12.01 10.74 14.33
N LEU A 267 -12.06 9.44 14.04
CA LEU A 267 -11.27 8.85 12.95
C LEU A 267 -11.68 9.49 11.61
N GLY A 268 -10.71 9.98 10.85
CA GLY A 268 -10.97 10.60 9.54
C GLY A 268 -11.59 12.00 9.59
N ILE A 269 -11.56 12.70 10.73
CA ILE A 269 -12.01 14.10 10.80
C ILE A 269 -11.19 15.00 9.87
N THR A 270 -11.88 15.89 9.16
CA THR A 270 -11.26 16.93 8.34
C THR A 270 -11.32 18.30 9.01
N LEU A 271 -10.49 19.24 8.55
CA LEU A 271 -10.52 20.63 8.99
C LEU A 271 -11.83 21.32 8.59
N ASP A 272 -12.48 20.90 7.51
CA ASP A 272 -13.81 21.44 7.12
C ASP A 272 -14.90 20.97 8.09
N GLU A 273 -14.85 19.72 8.53
CA GLU A 273 -15.73 19.21 9.58
C GLU A 273 -15.47 19.94 10.91
N ALA A 274 -14.20 20.13 11.29
CA ALA A 274 -13.82 20.86 12.49
C ALA A 274 -14.28 22.32 12.44
N TYR A 275 -14.27 22.96 11.26
CA TYR A 275 -14.71 24.34 11.07
C TYR A 275 -16.21 24.56 11.29
N GLN A 276 -17.03 23.50 11.29
CA GLN A 276 -18.45 23.60 11.65
C GLN A 276 -18.68 23.74 13.15
N ILE A 277 -17.65 23.54 13.98
CA ILE A 277 -17.73 23.67 15.43
C ILE A 277 -17.50 25.14 15.79
N ASP A 278 -18.48 25.76 16.47
CA ASP A 278 -18.45 27.19 16.79
C ASP A 278 -17.16 27.62 17.51
N ASP A 279 -16.65 26.81 18.43
CA ASP A 279 -15.44 27.16 19.18
C ASP A 279 -14.17 27.08 18.33
N PHE A 280 -14.07 26.10 17.43
CA PHE A 280 -12.97 26.04 16.47
C PHE A 280 -13.06 27.20 15.47
N LYS A 281 -14.28 27.55 15.02
CA LYS A 281 -14.51 28.69 14.13
C LYS A 281 -14.12 30.02 14.78
N LYS A 282 -14.48 30.23 16.05
CA LYS A 282 -14.03 31.39 16.85
C LYS A 282 -12.50 31.43 16.99
N PHE A 283 -11.87 30.27 17.18
CA PHE A 283 -10.41 30.19 17.24
C PHE A 283 -9.76 30.61 15.92
N VAL A 284 -10.28 30.14 14.77
CA VAL A 284 -9.81 30.52 13.43
C VAL A 284 -9.92 32.03 13.19
N HIS A 285 -11.02 32.66 13.60
CA HIS A 285 -11.28 34.09 13.42
C HIS A 285 -10.78 34.98 14.57
N ARG A 286 -9.94 34.45 15.48
CA ARG A 286 -9.41 35.21 16.62
C ARG A 286 -8.57 36.41 16.18
N ASN A 287 -7.79 36.26 15.10
CA ASN A 287 -7.01 37.31 14.45
C ASN A 287 -6.48 36.84 13.09
N HIS A 288 -5.91 37.76 12.30
CA HIS A 288 -5.34 37.46 10.98
C HIS A 288 -4.27 36.35 10.99
N ARG A 289 -3.53 36.19 12.09
CA ARG A 289 -2.52 35.11 12.20
C ARG A 289 -3.20 33.73 12.28
N HIS A 290 -4.34 33.61 12.95
CA HIS A 290 -5.12 32.37 13.01
C HIS A 290 -5.82 32.07 11.68
N GLU A 291 -6.32 33.10 10.99
CA GLU A 291 -6.90 32.93 9.65
C GLU A 291 -5.85 32.45 8.64
N ARG A 292 -4.65 33.04 8.68
CA ARG A 292 -3.52 32.61 7.85
C ARG A 292 -3.10 31.17 8.18
N TRP A 293 -3.00 30.83 9.46
CA TRP A 293 -2.74 29.47 9.93
C TRP A 293 -3.73 28.47 9.35
N PHE A 294 -5.03 28.75 9.45
CA PHE A 294 -6.06 27.86 8.93
C PHE A 294 -5.98 27.73 7.40
N SER A 295 -5.70 28.82 6.68
CA SER A 295 -5.53 28.79 5.22
C SER A 295 -4.39 27.86 4.78
N ILE A 296 -3.27 27.85 5.49
CA ILE A 296 -2.13 26.97 5.20
C ILE A 296 -2.49 25.53 5.58
N CYS A 297 -3.14 25.32 6.74
CA CYS A 297 -3.60 23.99 7.15
C CYS A 297 -4.51 23.35 6.10
N LYS A 298 -5.45 24.13 5.54
CA LYS A 298 -6.38 23.67 4.49
C LYS A 298 -5.67 23.22 3.21
N LYS A 299 -4.56 23.85 2.84
CA LYS A 299 -3.77 23.47 1.66
C LYS A 299 -2.91 22.22 1.88
N LEU A 300 -2.47 21.99 3.12
CA LEU A 300 -1.57 20.89 3.46
C LEU A 300 -2.30 19.64 3.98
N GLU A 301 -3.55 19.77 4.39
CA GLU A 301 -4.38 18.65 4.86
C GLU A 301 -4.45 17.54 3.82
N GLY A 302 -4.17 16.31 4.25
CA GLY A 302 -4.24 15.14 3.38
C GLY A 302 -3.04 14.92 2.47
N LEU A 303 -2.03 15.80 2.49
CA LEU A 303 -0.79 15.54 1.76
C LEU A 303 0.01 14.39 2.40
N PRO A 304 0.69 13.55 1.60
CA PRO A 304 1.63 12.56 2.10
C PRO A 304 2.78 13.24 2.87
N ARG A 305 3.20 12.64 3.98
CA ARG A 305 4.24 13.17 4.87
C ARG A 305 5.49 12.32 4.88
N HIS A 306 5.32 11.01 5.08
CA HIS A 306 6.42 10.08 5.18
C HIS A 306 5.97 8.70 4.70
N THR A 307 6.94 7.91 4.26
CA THR A 307 6.77 6.49 3.97
C THR A 307 6.96 5.68 5.25
N SER A 308 6.19 4.62 5.41
CA SER A 308 6.36 3.61 6.45
C SER A 308 6.06 2.22 5.88
N THR A 309 6.33 1.17 6.64
CA THR A 309 6.07 -0.22 6.22
C THR A 309 4.65 -0.62 6.59
N HIS A 310 3.90 -1.20 5.65
CA HIS A 310 2.59 -1.79 5.94
C HIS A 310 2.74 -2.87 7.00
N ALA A 311 1.88 -2.84 8.02
CA ALA A 311 2.02 -3.70 9.18
C ALA A 311 1.86 -5.20 8.86
N ALA A 312 1.13 -5.56 7.79
CA ALA A 312 0.71 -6.94 7.53
C ALA A 312 1.03 -7.46 6.12
N GLY A 313 1.51 -6.61 5.21
CA GLY A 313 1.53 -6.93 3.78
C GLY A 313 2.92 -7.37 3.33
N ILE A 314 3.01 -8.57 2.76
CA ILE A 314 4.20 -9.10 2.10
C ILE A 314 3.79 -9.57 0.70
N ILE A 315 4.59 -9.21 -0.30
CA ILE A 315 4.44 -9.65 -1.69
C ILE A 315 5.53 -10.67 -1.97
N ILE A 316 5.15 -11.77 -2.60
CA ILE A 316 6.04 -12.85 -3.06
C ILE A 316 5.79 -13.03 -4.55
N ASN A 317 6.85 -13.08 -5.36
CA ASN A 317 6.78 -13.30 -6.80
C ASN A 317 7.85 -14.34 -7.21
N ASP A 318 7.60 -15.12 -8.26
CA ASP A 318 8.58 -16.06 -8.82
C ASP A 318 9.66 -15.37 -9.65
N HIS A 319 9.41 -14.12 -10.07
CA HIS A 319 10.36 -13.26 -10.74
C HIS A 319 10.81 -12.09 -9.83
N PRO A 320 11.95 -11.45 -10.13
CA PRO A 320 12.39 -10.28 -9.39
C PRO A 320 11.35 -9.16 -9.41
N LEU A 321 10.98 -8.66 -8.23
CA LEU A 321 9.88 -7.71 -8.07
C LEU A 321 10.10 -6.39 -8.81
N TYR A 322 11.34 -5.98 -9.05
CA TYR A 322 11.65 -4.76 -9.78
C TYR A 322 11.18 -4.78 -11.25
N GLU A 323 10.87 -5.97 -11.80
CA GLU A 323 10.29 -6.10 -13.14
C GLU A 323 8.80 -5.72 -13.18
N TYR A 324 8.14 -5.76 -12.02
CA TYR A 324 6.70 -5.52 -11.88
C TYR A 324 6.41 -4.23 -11.12
N ALA A 325 7.14 -3.95 -10.05
CA ALA A 325 6.89 -2.80 -9.18
C ALA A 325 8.20 -2.07 -8.81
N PRO A 326 8.18 -0.73 -8.74
CA PRO A 326 9.30 0.03 -8.22
C PRO A 326 9.53 -0.32 -6.74
N LEU A 327 10.79 -0.50 -6.36
CA LEU A 327 11.19 -0.88 -5.00
C LEU A 327 11.89 0.28 -4.28
N THR A 328 11.82 0.28 -2.96
CA THR A 328 12.58 1.16 -2.07
C THR A 328 13.09 0.38 -0.86
N LYS A 329 14.05 0.91 -0.12
CA LYS A 329 14.53 0.32 1.13
C LYS A 329 13.65 0.79 2.28
N GLY A 330 13.11 -0.16 3.03
CA GLY A 330 12.49 0.06 4.34
C GLY A 330 13.37 -0.46 5.47
N ASP A 331 12.84 -0.40 6.70
CA ASP A 331 13.56 -0.81 7.91
C ASP A 331 13.85 -2.32 7.94
N THR A 332 12.94 -3.14 7.40
CA THR A 332 13.00 -4.62 7.45
C THR A 332 13.33 -5.26 6.10
N GLY A 333 13.78 -4.48 5.11
CA GLY A 333 14.11 -4.98 3.77
C GLY A 333 13.50 -4.15 2.65
N LEU A 334 13.25 -4.78 1.50
CA LEU A 334 12.66 -4.12 0.35
C LEU A 334 11.16 -3.87 0.54
N LEU A 335 10.71 -2.71 0.10
CA LEU A 335 9.30 -2.33 0.04
C LEU A 335 8.93 -2.03 -1.42
N THR A 336 7.78 -2.50 -1.88
CA THR A 336 7.17 -1.93 -3.09
C THR A 336 6.77 -0.47 -2.82
N GLN A 337 6.97 0.42 -3.79
CA GLN A 337 6.47 1.80 -3.71
C GLN A 337 4.97 1.90 -4.03
N TRP A 338 4.33 0.79 -4.40
CA TRP A 338 2.89 0.72 -4.55
C TRP A 338 2.20 0.45 -3.22
N THR A 339 1.11 1.16 -2.96
CA THR A 339 0.22 0.86 -1.83
C THR A 339 -0.45 -0.49 -2.00
N MET A 340 -0.97 -1.07 -0.91
CA MET A 340 -1.65 -2.38 -0.93
C MET A 340 -2.65 -2.53 -2.09
N THR A 341 -3.59 -1.59 -2.23
CA THR A 341 -4.59 -1.62 -3.31
C THR A 341 -4.00 -1.57 -4.71
N GLU A 342 -2.85 -0.92 -4.88
CA GLU A 342 -2.21 -0.79 -6.18
C GLU A 342 -1.33 -2.01 -6.49
N ALA A 343 -0.73 -2.62 -5.48
CA ALA A 343 0.06 -3.83 -5.63
C ALA A 343 -0.79 -5.10 -5.84
N GLU A 344 -2.04 -5.10 -5.36
CA GLU A 344 -3.01 -6.19 -5.59
C GLU A 344 -3.65 -6.16 -6.98
N ARG A 345 -3.66 -5.00 -7.64
CA ARG A 345 -4.21 -4.83 -8.98
C ARG A 345 -3.22 -5.28 -10.04
#